data_AF-A0A1Y3L8L8-F1
#
_entry.id   AF-A0A1Y3L8L8-F1
#
_cell.length_a   1.000
_cell.length_b   1.000
_cell.length_c   1.000
_cell.angle_alpha   90.00
_cell.angle_beta   90.00
_cell.angle_gamma   90.00
#
_symmetry.space_group_name_H-M   'P 1'
#
loop_
_entity.id
_entity.type
_entity.pdbx_description
1 polymer ?
#
loop_
_entity_poly.entity_id
_entity_poly.type
_entity_poly.pdbx_seq_one_letter_code
_entity_poly.pdbx_strand_id
1 'polypeptide(L)'
;MRALTYHGANDVRVDNVPDPIIEREDDIILKVTATAICGSDLHLDRGKIPEPEAGDIFGHEFMYAGFIHGFMFGDAFDKGLTFKMGQTHVQKYLPELLEHIEAGRLQPELIVTHRLALEEAAMGYKVFDQKQDNCRKVILVPGAAPGTLGPDYV
;
A
#
# COMPACT_ATOMS: atom_id res chain seq x y z
N MET A 1 16.85 -9.32 -0.99
CA MET A 1 16.15 -8.56 0.06
C MET A 1 14.97 -9.34 0.60
N ARG A 2 14.38 -8.90 1.71
CA ARG A 2 13.09 -9.46 2.19
C ARG A 2 11.94 -8.74 1.49
N ALA A 3 10.93 -9.48 1.04
CA ALA A 3 9.77 -8.92 0.37
C ALA A 3 8.48 -9.65 0.78
N LEU A 4 7.35 -8.94 0.76
CA LEU A 4 6.04 -9.56 0.87
C LEU A 4 5.69 -10.19 -0.49
N THR A 5 5.39 -11.48 -0.49
CA THR A 5 5.14 -12.28 -1.69
C THR A 5 3.76 -12.95 -1.62
N TYR A 6 3.15 -13.09 -2.79
CA TYR A 6 1.90 -13.81 -2.98
C TYR A 6 2.15 -15.32 -3.01
N HIS A 7 1.34 -16.10 -2.31
CA HIS A 7 1.34 -17.57 -2.35
C HIS A 7 -0.03 -18.16 -2.70
N GLY A 8 -1.03 -17.30 -2.87
CA GLY A 8 -2.40 -17.69 -3.19
C GLY A 8 -3.42 -16.80 -2.47
N ALA A 9 -4.70 -17.05 -2.74
CA ALA A 9 -5.77 -16.30 -2.12
C ALA A 9 -5.76 -16.47 -0.59
N ASN A 10 -5.61 -15.36 0.13
CA ASN A 10 -5.45 -15.23 1.58
C ASN A 10 -4.16 -15.86 2.11
N ASP A 11 -3.14 -16.01 1.27
CA ASP A 11 -1.82 -16.52 1.62
C ASP A 11 -0.74 -15.59 1.07
N VAL A 12 -0.32 -14.64 1.91
CA VAL A 12 0.84 -13.77 1.67
C VAL A 12 1.89 -14.02 2.73
N ARG A 13 3.17 -14.00 2.34
CA ARG A 13 4.29 -14.34 3.23
C ARG A 13 5.44 -13.38 3.02
N VAL A 14 6.38 -13.36 3.96
CA VAL A 14 7.64 -12.64 3.78
C VAL A 14 8.70 -13.65 3.38
N ASP A 15 9.21 -13.53 2.16
CA ASP A 15 10.27 -14.37 1.63
C ASP A 15 11.56 -13.59 1.44
N ASN A 16 12.67 -14.33 1.30
CA ASN A 16 13.92 -13.78 0.78
C ASN A 16 13.91 -13.89 -0.75
N VAL A 17 13.98 -12.74 -1.41
CA VAL A 17 14.08 -12.60 -2.86
C VAL A 17 15.44 -11.99 -3.23
N PRO A 18 15.90 -12.05 -4.49
CA PRO A 18 17.10 -11.32 -4.91
C PRO A 18 17.03 -9.82 -4.58
N ASP A 19 18.16 -9.18 -4.32
CA ASP A 19 18.20 -7.71 -4.22
C ASP A 19 17.93 -7.09 -5.60
N PRO A 20 17.22 -5.94 -5.67
CA PRO A 20 17.03 -5.24 -6.94
C PRO A 20 18.37 -4.80 -7.50
N ILE A 21 18.52 -4.90 -8.81
CA ILE A 21 19.69 -4.44 -9.55
C ILE A 21 19.28 -3.32 -10.50
N ILE A 22 20.22 -2.44 -10.82
CA ILE A 22 20.05 -1.43 -11.86
C ILE A 22 20.05 -2.15 -13.22
N GLU A 23 18.96 -2.06 -13.97
CA GLU A 23 18.83 -2.69 -15.30
C GLU A 23 19.15 -1.71 -16.42
N ARG A 24 18.85 -0.42 -16.21
CA ARG A 24 19.05 0.68 -17.15
C ARG A 24 19.83 1.82 -16.51
N GLU A 25 20.46 2.65 -17.33
CA GLU A 25 21.29 3.78 -16.84
C GLU A 25 20.48 4.83 -16.05
N ASP A 26 19.17 4.88 -16.23
CA ASP A 26 18.25 5.82 -15.59
C ASP A 26 17.49 5.23 -14.39
N ASP A 27 17.79 4.00 -13.98
CA ASP A 27 17.15 3.39 -12.80
C ASP A 27 17.70 3.96 -11.49
N ILE A 28 16.87 3.92 -10.45
CA ILE A 28 17.27 4.22 -9.08
C ILE A 28 16.83 3.08 -8.16
N ILE A 29 17.72 2.68 -7.25
CA ILE A 29 17.36 1.76 -6.16
C ILE A 29 17.06 2.59 -4.92
N LEU A 30 15.82 2.47 -4.42
CA LEU A 30 15.37 3.15 -3.21
C LEU A 30 15.41 2.19 -2.02
N LYS A 31 16.03 2.62 -0.92
CA LYS A 31 15.90 1.93 0.37
C LYS A 31 14.59 2.36 1.03
N VAL A 32 13.61 1.47 1.04
CA VAL A 32 12.35 1.69 1.77
C VAL A 32 12.62 1.60 3.26
N THR A 33 12.40 2.70 3.99
CA THR A 33 12.58 2.78 5.46
C THR A 33 11.27 2.54 6.21
N ALA A 34 10.13 2.75 5.56
CA ALA A 34 8.80 2.46 6.08
C ALA A 34 7.83 2.24 4.89
N THR A 35 6.85 1.37 5.09
CA THR A 35 5.75 1.15 4.13
C THR A 35 4.46 0.85 4.88
N ALA A 36 3.33 0.82 4.18
CA ALA A 36 2.02 0.63 4.77
C ALA A 36 1.13 -0.25 3.90
N ILE A 37 0.21 -0.96 4.56
CA ILE A 37 -0.86 -1.70 3.88
C ILE A 37 -1.87 -0.70 3.32
N CYS A 38 -2.30 -0.93 2.09
CA CYS A 38 -3.35 -0.15 1.44
C CYS A 38 -4.60 -1.01 1.22
N GLY A 39 -5.78 -0.38 1.14
CA GLY A 39 -7.03 -1.09 0.87
C GLY A 39 -7.03 -1.84 -0.47
N SER A 40 -6.21 -1.38 -1.43
CA SER A 40 -6.01 -2.03 -2.72
C SER A 40 -5.41 -3.43 -2.61
N ASP A 41 -4.53 -3.64 -1.64
CA ASP A 41 -3.80 -4.89 -1.46
C ASP A 41 -4.78 -6.05 -1.16
N LEU A 42 -5.93 -5.75 -0.54
CA LEU A 42 -6.98 -6.73 -0.26
C LEU A 42 -7.61 -7.33 -1.51
N HIS A 43 -7.51 -6.67 -2.67
CA HIS A 43 -7.98 -7.27 -3.92
C HIS A 43 -7.05 -8.38 -4.41
N LEU A 44 -5.73 -8.20 -4.21
CA LEU A 44 -4.71 -9.21 -4.50
C LEU A 44 -4.79 -10.34 -3.48
N ASP A 45 -4.78 -10.00 -2.18
CA ASP A 45 -4.86 -10.97 -1.08
C ASP A 45 -6.10 -11.86 -1.21
N ARG A 46 -7.28 -11.31 -1.48
CA ARG A 46 -8.51 -12.11 -1.63
C ARG A 46 -8.59 -12.88 -2.96
N GLY A 47 -7.57 -12.83 -3.81
CA GLY A 47 -7.54 -13.50 -5.11
C GLY A 47 -8.58 -12.97 -6.10
N LYS A 48 -8.97 -11.69 -5.99
CA LYS A 48 -9.96 -11.06 -6.89
C LYS A 48 -9.35 -10.52 -8.18
N ILE A 49 -8.03 -10.54 -8.28
CA ILE A 49 -7.25 -10.17 -9.46
C ILE A 49 -6.59 -11.48 -9.95
N PRO A 50 -6.87 -11.94 -11.19
CA PRO A 50 -6.36 -13.22 -11.70
C PRO A 50 -4.88 -13.18 -12.13
N GLU A 51 -4.27 -12.01 -12.23
CA GLU A 51 -2.91 -11.82 -12.71
C GLU A 51 -1.76 -12.30 -11.77
N PRO A 52 -1.85 -12.24 -10.42
CA PRO A 52 -0.73 -12.60 -9.55
C PRO A 52 -0.46 -14.11 -9.53
N GLU A 53 0.81 -14.48 -9.66
CA GLU A 53 1.33 -15.84 -9.52
C GLU A 53 2.05 -16.04 -8.19
N ALA A 54 2.12 -17.29 -7.72
CA ALA A 54 2.84 -17.60 -6.50
C ALA A 54 4.33 -17.24 -6.64
N GLY A 55 4.83 -16.41 -5.73
CA GLY A 55 6.17 -15.82 -5.77
C GLY A 55 6.19 -14.34 -6.17
N ASP A 56 5.08 -13.80 -6.68
CA ASP A 56 5.00 -12.38 -7.05
C ASP A 56 5.17 -11.47 -5.84
N ILE A 57 5.98 -10.42 -6.01
CA ILE A 57 6.26 -9.44 -4.98
C ILE A 57 5.17 -8.37 -4.97
N PHE A 58 4.58 -8.13 -3.80
CA PHE A 58 3.56 -7.09 -3.62
C PHE A 58 4.18 -5.69 -3.57
N GLY A 59 3.73 -4.81 -4.45
CA GLY A 59 4.03 -3.38 -4.43
C GLY A 59 3.07 -2.59 -5.34
N HIS A 60 2.75 -1.35 -4.93
CA HIS A 60 1.97 -0.28 -5.62
C HIS A 60 0.55 0.03 -5.07
N GLU A 61 0.20 1.33 -5.01
CA GLU A 61 -1.05 1.91 -4.45
C GLU A 61 -2.26 1.92 -5.43
N PHE A 62 -3.49 1.83 -4.89
CA PHE A 62 -4.83 2.05 -5.49
C PHE A 62 -5.04 1.88 -7.02
N MET A 63 -5.69 0.79 -7.43
CA MET A 63 -6.22 0.63 -8.79
C MET A 63 -7.72 0.31 -8.78
N TYR A 64 -8.47 0.89 -9.71
CA TYR A 64 -9.68 0.25 -10.24
C TYR A 64 -9.21 -0.86 -11.18
N ALA A 65 -9.41 -2.12 -10.82
CA ALA A 65 -9.08 -3.27 -11.65
C ALA A 65 -10.39 -3.90 -12.16
N GLY A 66 -10.66 -3.78 -13.47
CA GLY A 66 -11.81 -4.41 -14.13
C GLY A 66 -12.71 -3.47 -14.93
N PHE A 67 -13.75 -4.04 -15.55
CA PHE A 67 -14.72 -3.31 -16.36
C PHE A 67 -15.71 -2.52 -15.49
N ILE A 68 -16.02 -1.29 -15.91
CA ILE A 68 -17.10 -0.49 -15.34
C ILE A 68 -18.44 -1.09 -15.81
N HIS A 69 -19.05 -1.96 -15.01
CA HIS A 69 -20.38 -2.51 -15.30
C HIS A 69 -21.48 -1.65 -14.66
N GLY A 70 -22.43 -1.16 -15.47
CA GLY A 70 -23.64 -0.49 -14.99
C GLY A 70 -23.48 1.00 -14.62
N PHE A 71 -22.40 1.66 -15.04
CA PHE A 71 -22.27 3.10 -14.85
C PHE A 71 -23.11 3.86 -15.89
N MET A 72 -23.96 4.77 -15.41
CA MET A 72 -24.90 5.55 -16.23
C MET A 72 -24.17 6.65 -17.02
N PHE A 73 -23.36 6.27 -18.02
CA PHE A 73 -22.65 7.21 -18.88
C PHE A 73 -23.61 8.12 -19.68
N GLY A 74 -24.82 7.63 -20.00
CA GLY A 74 -25.87 8.46 -20.62
C GLY A 74 -26.27 9.64 -19.75
N ASP A 75 -26.61 9.40 -18.48
CA ASP A 75 -26.95 10.46 -17.52
C ASP A 75 -25.80 11.44 -17.32
N ALA A 76 -24.56 10.95 -17.32
CA ALA A 76 -23.38 11.79 -17.20
C ALA A 76 -23.16 12.70 -18.42
N PHE A 77 -23.46 12.18 -19.62
CA PHE A 77 -23.45 12.94 -20.86
C PHE A 77 -24.55 14.02 -20.87
N ASP A 78 -25.79 13.65 -20.53
CA ASP A 78 -26.93 14.59 -20.48
C ASP A 78 -26.72 15.72 -19.46
N LYS A 79 -25.99 15.44 -18.38
CA LYS A 79 -25.64 16.43 -17.35
C LYS A 79 -24.33 17.18 -17.63
N GLY A 80 -23.62 16.86 -18.73
CA GLY A 80 -22.37 17.51 -19.09
C GLY A 80 -21.25 17.33 -18.08
N LEU A 81 -21.17 16.16 -17.43
CA LEU A 81 -20.17 15.90 -16.39
C LEU A 81 -18.76 15.71 -16.97
N THR A 82 -17.75 16.24 -16.29
CA THR A 82 -16.33 16.03 -16.62
C THR A 82 -15.73 14.97 -15.71
N PHE A 83 -15.14 13.94 -16.31
CA PHE A 83 -14.40 12.90 -15.59
C PHE A 83 -12.90 13.15 -15.66
N LYS A 84 -12.22 13.11 -14.51
CA LYS A 84 -10.76 13.03 -14.40
C LYS A 84 -10.41 11.71 -13.73
N MET A 85 -9.66 10.87 -14.44
CA MET A 85 -9.31 9.53 -14.02
C MET A 85 -7.79 9.35 -14.16
N GLY A 86 -7.22 8.43 -13.40
CA GLY A 86 -5.79 8.12 -13.41
C GLY A 86 -5.25 7.92 -12.01
N GLN A 87 -4.01 7.44 -11.94
CA GLN A 87 -3.26 7.33 -10.70
C GLN A 87 -2.95 8.72 -10.13
N THR A 88 -2.82 8.81 -8.80
CA THR A 88 -2.42 10.07 -8.15
C THR A 88 -1.05 10.51 -8.65
N HIS A 89 -0.94 11.76 -9.11
CA HIS A 89 0.34 12.32 -9.53
C HIS A 89 1.18 12.74 -8.31
N VAL A 90 1.75 11.76 -7.60
CA VAL A 90 2.48 11.98 -6.33
C VAL A 90 3.54 13.07 -6.47
N GLN A 91 4.41 12.98 -7.49
CA GLN A 91 5.51 13.94 -7.69
C GLN A 91 5.06 15.41 -7.83
N LYS A 92 3.83 15.64 -8.29
CA LYS A 92 3.28 16.99 -8.45
C LYS A 92 2.90 17.61 -7.10
N TYR A 93 2.33 16.80 -6.20
CA TYR A 93 1.78 17.26 -4.93
C TYR A 93 2.76 17.09 -3.75
N LEU A 94 3.74 16.20 -3.90
CA LEU A 94 4.69 15.86 -2.85
C LEU A 94 5.40 17.08 -2.25
N PRO A 95 5.93 18.06 -3.02
CA PRO A 95 6.65 19.20 -2.45
C PRO A 95 5.77 20.05 -1.52
N GLU A 96 4.55 20.37 -1.94
CA GLU A 96 3.58 21.16 -1.17
C GLU A 96 3.16 20.41 0.10
N LEU A 97 2.82 19.13 -0.03
CA LEU A 97 2.40 18.30 1.10
C LEU A 97 3.51 18.14 2.15
N LEU A 98 4.77 17.98 1.73
CA LEU A 98 5.91 17.94 2.63
C LEU A 98 6.06 19.27 3.39
N GLU A 99 5.93 20.41 2.72
CA GLU A 99 5.98 21.72 3.38
C GLU A 99 4.88 21.87 4.45
N HIS A 100 3.67 21.37 4.16
CA HIS A 100 2.59 21.36 5.14
C HIS A 100 2.90 20.46 6.35
N ILE A 101 3.55 19.32 6.15
CA ILE A 101 3.94 18.42 7.23
C ILE A 101 5.05 19.06 8.08
N GLU A 102 6.11 19.58 7.45
CA GLU A 102 7.23 20.24 8.13
C GLU A 102 6.79 21.47 8.93
N ALA A 103 5.84 22.24 8.41
CA ALA A 103 5.25 23.38 9.10
C ALA A 103 4.21 22.99 10.18
N GLY A 104 3.97 21.70 10.40
CA GLY A 104 3.00 21.18 11.37
C GLY A 104 1.53 21.43 11.00
N ARG A 105 1.25 21.84 9.75
CA ARG A 105 -0.11 22.08 9.24
C ARG A 105 -0.85 20.79 8.91
N LEU A 106 -0.11 19.70 8.65
CA LEU A 106 -0.63 18.35 8.46
C LEU A 106 0.13 17.36 9.37
N GLN A 107 -0.62 16.45 10.00
CA GLN A 107 -0.09 15.41 10.88
C GLN A 107 -0.62 14.03 10.42
N PRO A 108 -0.04 13.45 9.36
CA PRO A 108 -0.48 12.17 8.79
C PRO A 108 -0.35 10.99 9.76
N GLU A 109 0.50 11.09 10.78
CA GLU A 109 0.66 10.09 11.82
C GLU A 109 -0.61 9.84 12.64
N LEU A 110 -1.56 10.78 12.68
CA LEU A 110 -2.81 10.65 13.45
C LEU A 110 -3.71 9.50 12.98
N ILE A 111 -3.55 9.06 11.73
CA ILE A 111 -4.29 7.90 11.20
C ILE A 111 -3.55 6.58 11.44
N VAL A 112 -2.27 6.62 11.83
CA VAL A 112 -1.46 5.44 12.16
C VAL A 112 -1.96 4.84 13.46
N THR A 113 -2.40 3.60 13.40
CA THR A 113 -2.94 2.84 14.55
C THR A 113 -2.02 1.74 15.02
N HIS A 114 -1.21 1.19 14.10
CA HIS A 114 -0.36 0.04 14.38
C HIS A 114 1.00 0.25 13.73
N ARG A 115 2.04 -0.10 14.46
CA ARG A 115 3.42 -0.16 13.97
C ARG A 115 3.94 -1.56 14.26
N LEU A 116 4.37 -2.27 13.22
CA LEU A 116 4.73 -3.68 13.28
C LEU A 116 6.10 -3.90 12.65
N ALA A 117 6.85 -4.90 13.14
CA ALA A 117 8.03 -5.36 12.42
C ALA A 117 7.61 -5.90 11.05
N LEU A 118 8.53 -5.89 10.08
CA LEU A 118 8.23 -6.43 8.75
C LEU A 118 7.81 -7.91 8.81
N GLU A 119 8.40 -8.67 9.73
CA GLU A 119 8.12 -10.08 10.01
C GLU A 119 6.68 -10.32 10.50
N GLU A 120 6.03 -9.28 11.01
CA GLU A 120 4.65 -9.33 11.50
C GLU A 120 3.63 -8.87 10.43
N ALA A 121 4.07 -8.63 9.19
CA ALA A 121 3.23 -8.09 8.12
C ALA A 121 1.97 -8.94 7.87
N ALA A 122 2.09 -10.27 7.82
CA ALA A 122 0.95 -11.17 7.60
C ALA A 122 -0.12 -11.03 8.69
N MET A 123 0.28 -10.83 9.95
CA MET A 123 -0.65 -10.51 11.03
C MET A 123 -1.28 -9.13 10.83
N GLY A 124 -0.49 -8.13 10.43
CA GLY A 124 -0.97 -6.79 10.09
C GLY A 124 -2.05 -6.80 9.00
N TYR A 125 -1.89 -7.60 7.95
CA TYR A 125 -2.91 -7.82 6.91
C TYR A 125 -4.19 -8.39 7.49
N LYS A 126 -4.09 -9.43 8.33
CA LYS A 126 -5.25 -10.05 8.97
C LYS A 126 -6.02 -9.08 9.85
N VAL A 127 -5.34 -8.31 10.70
CA VAL A 127 -5.96 -7.32 11.60
C VAL A 127 -6.66 -6.23 10.78
N PHE A 128 -6.01 -5.73 9.72
CA PHE A 128 -6.57 -4.71 8.83
C PHE A 128 -7.79 -5.22 8.05
N ASP A 129 -7.70 -6.40 7.44
CA ASP A 129 -8.80 -7.01 6.67
C ASP A 129 -10.03 -7.28 7.56
N GLN A 130 -9.80 -7.83 8.75
CA GLN A 130 -10.84 -8.19 9.71
C GLN A 130 -11.36 -6.99 10.52
N LYS A 131 -10.79 -5.79 10.30
CA LYS A 131 -11.13 -4.53 11.02
C LYS A 131 -11.05 -4.68 12.54
N GLN A 132 -10.08 -5.46 13.02
CA GLN A 132 -9.84 -5.68 14.44
C GLN A 132 -9.08 -4.49 15.03
N ASP A 133 -9.15 -4.33 16.35
CA ASP A 133 -8.36 -3.37 17.12
C ASP A 133 -8.46 -1.91 16.64
N ASN A 134 -9.59 -1.55 16.03
CA ASN A 134 -9.78 -0.25 15.39
C ASN A 134 -8.66 0.11 14.38
N CYS A 135 -8.12 -0.90 13.70
CA CYS A 135 -7.02 -0.74 12.74
C CYS A 135 -7.42 0.15 11.56
N ARG A 136 -6.76 1.31 11.44
CA ARG A 136 -6.97 2.31 10.37
C ARG A 136 -5.78 2.38 9.41
N LYS A 137 -4.56 2.38 9.95
CA LYS A 137 -3.32 2.37 9.17
C LYS A 137 -2.25 1.60 9.93
N VAL A 138 -1.60 0.68 9.22
CA VAL A 138 -0.46 -0.11 9.70
C VAL A 138 0.80 0.43 9.04
N ILE A 139 1.84 0.70 9.82
CA ILE A 139 3.18 1.01 9.33
C ILE A 139 4.09 -0.18 9.64
N LEU A 140 4.79 -0.68 8.64
CA LEU A 140 5.81 -1.71 8.80
C LEU A 140 7.18 -1.05 8.97
N VAL A 141 7.91 -1.43 10.01
CA VAL A 141 9.25 -0.92 10.34
C VAL A 141 10.28 -2.02 10.06
N PRO A 142 11.00 -1.97 8.92
CA PRO A 142 12.02 -2.95 8.59
C PRO A 142 13.17 -2.94 9.60
N GLY A 143 13.57 -4.12 10.08
CA GLY A 143 14.68 -4.29 11.02
C GLY A 143 14.32 -4.18 12.51
N ALA A 144 13.07 -3.81 12.84
CA ALA A 144 12.55 -3.97 14.19
C ALA A 144 12.33 -5.46 14.51
N ALA A 145 12.49 -5.84 15.78
CA ALA A 145 12.18 -7.20 16.21
C ALA A 145 10.66 -7.33 16.49
N PRO A 146 10.04 -8.48 16.20
CA PRO A 146 8.63 -8.72 16.51
C PRO A 146 8.27 -8.42 17.98
N GLY A 147 7.10 -7.84 18.22
CA GLY A 147 6.61 -7.51 19.56
C GLY A 147 7.36 -6.37 20.29
N THR A 148 8.32 -5.69 19.63
CA THR A 148 9.08 -4.59 20.24
C THR A 148 8.52 -3.20 19.96
N LEU A 149 7.56 -3.09 19.04
CA LEU A 149 6.94 -1.83 18.65
C LEU A 149 5.61 -1.66 19.40
N GLY A 150 5.52 -0.59 20.19
CA GLY A 150 4.29 -0.18 20.87
C GLY A 150 3.54 0.93 20.13
N PRO A 151 2.36 1.35 20.62
CA PRO A 151 1.56 2.43 20.04
C PRO A 151 2.30 3.78 20.01
N ASP A 152 3.25 4.00 20.93
CA ASP A 152 4.04 5.24 21.05
C ASP A 152 5.37 5.21 20.28
N TYR A 153 5.61 4.19 19.45
CA TYR A 153 6.83 4.15 18.63
C TYR A 153 6.76 5.27 17.58
N VAL A 154 7.67 6.24 17.66
CA VAL A 154 7.76 7.38 16.74
C VAL A 154 8.54 7.00 15.49
#